data_AF-A0A2V6E998-F1
#
_entry.id   AF-A0A2V6E998-F1
#
_cell.length_a   1.000
_cell.length_b   1.000
_cell.length_c   1.000
_cell.angle_alpha   90.00
_cell.angle_beta   90.00
_cell.angle_gamma   90.00
#
_symmetry.space_group_name_H-M   'P 1'
#
loop_
_entity.id
_entity.type
_entity.pdbx_description
1 polymer ?
#
loop_
_entity_poly.entity_id
_entity_poly.type
_entity_poly.pdbx_seq_one_letter_code
_entity_poly.pdbx_strand_id
1 'polypeptide(L)' 'MDAYAKPSERRVGSNRPKISHLPDEIDNRTRKQRHAEKQAVAAERRAIKKSARRHLKKELLDNLEEVD' A
#
# COMPACT_ATOMS: atom_id res chain seq x y z
N MET A 1 -14.53 -18.02 23.21
CA MET A 1 -14.35 -17.03 24.30
C MET A 1 -12.87 -16.73 24.39
N ASP A 2 -12.49 -15.46 24.43
CA ASP A 2 -11.09 -15.05 24.51
C ASP A 2 -10.55 -15.41 25.91
N ALA A 3 -9.60 -16.33 25.98
CA ALA A 3 -9.09 -16.88 27.24
C ALA A 3 -8.28 -15.86 28.06
N TYR A 4 -7.90 -14.74 27.45
CA TYR A 4 -7.05 -13.71 28.05
C TYR A 4 -7.80 -12.41 28.39
N ALA A 5 -9.06 -12.29 28.00
CA ALA A 5 -9.86 -11.12 28.27
C ALA A 5 -10.36 -11.12 29.72
N LYS A 6 -10.19 -10.00 30.45
CA LYS A 6 -10.70 -9.92 31.82
C LYS A 6 -12.24 -9.81 31.80
N PRO A 7 -12.96 -10.43 32.76
CA PRO A 7 -14.43 -10.41 32.78
C PRO A 7 -15.05 -9.00 32.79
N SER A 8 -14.36 -7.99 33.31
CA SER A 8 -14.79 -6.59 33.41
C SER A 8 -14.02 -5.63 32.49
N GLU A 9 -13.31 -6.15 31.49
CA GLU A 9 -12.49 -5.32 30.61
C GLU A 9 -13.37 -4.40 29.75
N ARG A 10 -13.21 -3.08 29.94
CA ARG A 10 -13.93 -2.08 29.17
C ARG A 10 -13.37 -2.05 27.75
N ARG A 11 -14.22 -2.34 26.75
CA ARG A 11 -13.85 -2.27 25.33
C ARG A 11 -13.70 -0.83 24.84
N VAL A 12 -12.70 -0.10 25.33
CA VAL A 12 -12.42 1.30 24.97
C VAL A 12 -12.09 1.49 23.49
N GLY A 13 -11.62 0.43 22.81
CA GLY A 13 -11.25 0.46 21.40
C GLY A 13 -12.40 0.76 20.43
N SER A 14 -13.65 0.44 20.80
CA SER A 14 -14.82 0.74 19.95
C SER A 14 -15.17 2.23 19.94
N ASN A 15 -14.91 2.93 21.05
CA ASN A 15 -15.26 4.34 21.24
C ASN A 15 -14.10 5.28 20.90
N ARG A 16 -12.96 4.75 20.44
CA ARG A 16 -11.82 5.58 20.06
C ARG A 16 -12.16 6.40 18.80
N PRO A 17 -11.98 7.73 18.81
CA PRO A 17 -12.17 8.53 17.61
C PRO A 17 -11.20 8.08 16.52
N LYS A 18 -11.72 7.89 15.31
CA LYS A 18 -10.89 7.59 14.14
C LYS A 18 -10.29 8.88 13.64
N ILE A 19 -8.97 8.96 13.56
CA ILE A 19 -8.27 10.11 12.99
C ILE A 19 -8.23 9.91 11.48
N SER A 20 -9.01 10.70 10.75
CA SER A 20 -8.90 10.85 9.30
C SER A 20 -8.23 12.18 8.99
N HIS A 21 -7.48 12.23 7.88
CA HIS A 21 -6.90 13.48 7.38
C HIS A 21 -7.87 14.28 6.51
N LEU A 22 -9.00 13.66 6.15
CA LEU A 22 -10.05 14.23 5.32
C LEU A 22 -11.39 14.08 6.07
N PRO A 23 -12.28 15.08 5.98
CA PRO A 23 -13.66 14.94 6.42
C PRO A 23 -14.34 13.75 5.75
N ASP A 24 -15.26 13.09 6.46
CA ASP A 24 -16.00 11.93 5.93
C ASP A 24 -16.82 12.29 4.67
N GLU A 25 -17.31 13.54 4.57
CA GLU A 25 -17.98 14.08 3.38
C GLU A 25 -17.11 13.97 2.11
N ILE A 26 -15.80 14.10 2.28
CA ILE A 26 -14.82 14.08 1.18
C ILE A 26 -14.30 12.66 0.95
N ASP A 27 -13.97 11.93 2.02
CA ASP A 27 -13.49 10.55 1.92
C ASP A 27 -14.54 9.52 2.38
N ASN A 28 -15.44 9.19 1.44
CA ASN A 28 -16.48 8.19 1.65
C ASN A 28 -15.96 6.74 1.54
N ARG A 29 -14.64 6.52 1.37
CA ARG A 29 -14.09 5.18 1.11
C ARG A 29 -14.02 4.35 2.37
N THR A 30 -14.49 3.11 2.25
CA THR A 30 -14.30 2.08 3.26
C THR A 30 -12.82 1.72 3.41
N ARG A 31 -12.44 1.16 4.57
CA ARG A 31 -11.08 0.64 4.80
C ARG A 31 -10.62 -0.34 3.71
N LYS A 32 -11.53 -1.18 3.20
CA LYS A 32 -11.23 -2.18 2.16
C LYS A 32 -10.89 -1.50 0.83
N GLN A 33 -11.66 -0.48 0.43
CA GLN A 33 -11.40 0.30 -0.78
C GLN A 33 -10.05 1.03 -0.70
N ARG A 34 -9.75 1.71 0.41
CA ARG A 34 -8.45 2.36 0.62
C ARG A 34 -7.26 1.39 0.52
N HIS A 35 -7.42 0.18 1.06
CA HIS A 35 -6.37 -0.83 0.95
C HIS A 35 -6.21 -1.33 -0.50
N ALA A 36 -7.33 -1.57 -1.21
CA ALA A 36 -7.30 -1.98 -2.61
C ALA A 36 -6.60 -0.93 -3.50
N GLU A 37 -6.98 0.34 -3.36
CA GLU A 37 -6.35 1.45 -4.08
C GLU A 37 -4.85 1.56 -3.77
N LYS A 38 -4.48 1.45 -2.49
CA LYS A 38 -3.05 1.47 -2.09
C LYS A 38 -2.26 0.34 -2.75
N GLN A 39 -2.85 -0.86 -2.85
CA GLN A 39 -2.21 -2.00 -3.52
C GLN A 39 -2.12 -1.80 -5.03
N ALA A 40 -3.15 -1.24 -5.66
CA ALA A 40 -3.14 -0.90 -7.09
C ALA A 40 -2.01 0.09 -7.42
N VAL A 41 -1.92 1.19 -6.67
CA VAL A 41 -0.84 2.19 -6.84
C VAL A 41 0.55 1.58 -6.61
N ALA A 42 0.69 0.70 -5.61
CA ALA A 42 1.96 0.01 -5.36
C ALA A 42 2.35 -0.94 -6.51
N ALA A 43 1.37 -1.65 -7.08
CA ALA A 43 1.57 -2.52 -8.23
C ALA A 43 1.97 -1.74 -9.48
N GLU A 44 1.31 -0.62 -9.77
CA GLU A 44 1.65 0.28 -10.88
C GLU A 44 3.08 0.80 -10.73
N ARG A 45 3.44 1.33 -9.55
CA ARG A 45 4.81 1.79 -9.27
C ARG A 45 5.85 0.69 -9.46
N ARG A 46 5.54 -0.54 -9.03
CA ARG A 46 6.41 -1.70 -9.23
C ARG A 46 6.55 -2.05 -10.71
N ALA A 47 5.48 -1.97 -11.49
CA ALA A 47 5.50 -2.22 -12.93
C ALA A 47 6.41 -1.22 -13.66
N ILE A 48 6.25 0.09 -13.37
CA ILE A 48 7.08 1.17 -13.94
C ILE A 48 8.56 0.95 -13.59
N LYS A 49 8.86 0.68 -12.31
CA LYS A 49 10.25 0.42 -11.90
C LYS A 49 10.84 -0.81 -12.60
N LYS A 50 10.02 -1.84 -12.83
CA LYS A 50 10.45 -3.07 -13.50
C LYS A 50 10.71 -2.85 -14.98
N SER A 51 9.86 -2.09 -15.67
CA SER A 51 10.08 -1.75 -17.09
C SER A 51 11.33 -0.89 -17.24
N ALA A 52 11.50 0.16 -16.44
CA ALA A 52 12.69 1.01 -16.45
C ALA A 52 13.97 0.21 -16.20
N ARG A 53 13.97 -0.69 -15.21
CA ARG A 53 15.13 -1.56 -14.93
C ARG A 53 15.47 -2.47 -16.12
N ARG A 54 14.46 -3.03 -16.78
CA ARG A 54 14.67 -3.90 -17.95
C ARG A 54 15.22 -3.12 -19.14
N HIS A 55 14.70 -1.91 -19.38
CA HIS A 55 15.19 -1.02 -20.42
C HIS A 55 16.66 -0.67 -20.18
N LEU A 56 16.98 -0.18 -18.98
CA LEU A 56 18.36 0.15 -18.61
C LEU A 56 19.30 -1.04 -18.75
N LYS A 57 18.87 -2.24 -18.33
CA LYS A 57 19.69 -3.44 -18.50
C LYS A 57 19.98 -3.73 -19.97
N LYS A 58 18.99 -3.54 -20.85
CA LYS A 58 19.17 -3.74 -22.29
C LYS A 58 20.16 -2.72 -22.84
N GLU A 59 19.97 -1.43 -22.56
CA GLU A 59 20.90 -0.37 -22.98
C GLU A 59 22.33 -0.65 -22.53
N LEU A 60 22.53 -1.12 -21.30
CA LEU A 60 23.85 -1.47 -20.80
C LEU A 60 24.49 -2.66 -21.52
N LEU A 61 23.70 -3.65 -21.94
CA LEU A 61 24.23 -4.81 -22.68
C LEU A 61 24.54 -4.42 -24.13
N ASP A 62 23.62 -3.71 -24.78
CA ASP A 62 23.80 -3.21 -26.15
C ASP A 62 25.08 -2.33 -26.23
N ASN A 63 25.29 -1.44 -25.25
CA ASN A 63 26.51 -0.61 -25.17
C ASN A 63 27.81 -1.42 -24.93
N LEU A 64 27.74 -2.59 -24.28
CA LEU A 64 28.92 -3.44 -24.10
C LEU A 64 29.25 -4.18 -25.39
N GLU A 65 28.22 -4.67 -26.11
CA GLU A 65 28.38 -5.33 -27.41
C GLU A 65 28.88 -4.37 -28.50
N GLU A 66 28.56 -3.08 -28.44
CA GLU A 66 29.08 -2.06 -29.36
C GLU A 66 30.56 -1.71 -29.14
N VAL A 67 31.13 -2.04 -27.98
CA VAL A 67 32.51 -1.72 -27.60
C VAL A 67 33.49 -2.87 -27.91
N ASP A 68 32.98 -4.09 -28.11
CA ASP A 68 33.73 -5.29 -28.52
C ASP A 68 33.85 -5.41 -30.06
#